data_AF-W2P720-F1
#
_entry.id   AF-W2P720-F1
#
_cell.length_a   1.000
_cell.length_b   1.000
_cell.length_c   1.000
_cell.angle_alpha   90.00
_cell.angle_beta   90.00
_cell.angle_gamma   90.00
#
_symmetry.space_group_name_H-M   'P 1'
#
loop_
_entity.id
_entity.type
_entity.pdbx_description
1 polymer ?
#
loop_
_entity_poly.entity_id
_entity_poly.type
_entity_poly.pdbx_seq_one_letter_code
_entity_poly.pdbx_strand_id
1 'polypeptide(L)'
;MPDSISEFHGLHGIKVYNSTILDWGESAAITGANHPELTSLYIVRTNMADGMLPAGFQSVDFPQNLYDIEFCVTNLNALPDDIDTKWHTSSILIMEYSQLLTVPSVVLRLEPIHLSVTGNPITEIPPEVFELPGLVDLGIGGMNLDELPRDVTAVSPTLLWIRLGYTNISFFWSWTDQVVAMGSLITATNTPYCQDFERIQSGAADTFSVSPSPEYSSVLMDPSEVNLEVILTAVYCGEMDLSMYFLLVDDYYLAISTPPT
;
A
#
# COMPACT_ATOMS: atom_id res chain seq x y z
N MET A 1 -7.21 -26.44 -0.39
CA MET A 1 -5.85 -26.74 -0.86
C MET A 1 -5.56 -28.16 -0.41
N PRO A 2 -5.07 -29.06 -1.27
CA PRO A 2 -4.74 -30.42 -0.85
C PRO A 2 -3.52 -30.45 0.06
N ASP A 3 -3.52 -31.37 1.02
CA ASP A 3 -2.41 -31.58 1.97
C ASP A 3 -1.09 -31.93 1.27
N SER A 4 -1.14 -32.46 0.04
CA SER A 4 0.05 -32.75 -0.77
C SER A 4 0.93 -31.54 -1.05
N ILE A 5 0.46 -30.31 -0.80
CA ILE A 5 1.30 -29.11 -0.84
C ILE A 5 2.54 -29.25 0.07
N SER A 6 2.42 -29.97 1.19
CA SER A 6 3.51 -30.17 2.14
C SER A 6 4.71 -30.92 1.56
N GLU A 7 4.54 -31.62 0.44
CA GLU A 7 5.59 -32.40 -0.22
C GLU A 7 6.51 -31.52 -1.10
N PHE A 8 6.14 -30.26 -1.37
CA PHE A 8 6.88 -29.36 -2.26
C PHE A 8 7.94 -28.55 -1.52
N HIS A 9 8.97 -29.21 -1.02
CA HIS A 9 10.02 -28.57 -0.20
C HIS A 9 10.87 -27.51 -0.93
N GLY A 10 10.99 -27.60 -2.25
CA GLY A 10 11.72 -26.62 -3.08
C GLY A 10 10.84 -25.51 -3.66
N LEU A 11 9.63 -25.32 -3.13
CA LEU A 11 8.69 -24.30 -3.60
C LEU A 11 9.19 -22.91 -3.23
N HIS A 12 9.48 -22.08 -4.23
CA HIS A 12 9.97 -20.71 -4.04
C HIS A 12 8.86 -19.66 -3.99
N GLY A 13 7.76 -19.89 -4.70
CA GLY A 13 6.63 -18.96 -4.73
C GLY A 13 5.31 -19.68 -4.92
N ILE A 14 4.26 -19.16 -4.31
CA ILE A 14 2.89 -19.59 -4.53
C ILE A 14 2.14 -18.43 -5.17
N LYS A 15 1.49 -18.69 -6.30
CA LYS A 15 0.58 -17.75 -6.94
C LYS A 15 -0.79 -18.41 -7.12
N VAL A 16 -1.80 -17.86 -6.47
CA VAL A 16 -3.21 -18.17 -6.69
C VAL A 16 -3.78 -17.02 -7.49
N TYR A 17 -4.31 -17.32 -8.68
CA TYR A 17 -4.79 -16.28 -9.58
C TYR A 17 -6.17 -16.64 -10.11
N ASN A 18 -7.08 -15.66 -10.13
CA ASN A 18 -8.43 -15.76 -10.69
C ASN A 18 -9.17 -17.04 -10.23
N SER A 19 -9.24 -17.24 -8.92
CA SER A 19 -9.72 -18.48 -8.30
C SER A 19 -10.62 -18.21 -7.11
N THR A 20 -11.26 -19.25 -6.60
CA THR A 20 -11.97 -19.20 -5.31
C THR A 20 -11.35 -20.22 -4.36
N ILE A 21 -10.82 -19.73 -3.24
CA ILE A 21 -10.34 -20.57 -2.14
C ILE A 21 -11.56 -20.88 -1.26
N LEU A 22 -12.14 -22.06 -1.48
CA LEU A 22 -13.22 -22.59 -0.64
C LEU A 22 -12.69 -23.09 0.71
N ASP A 23 -11.51 -23.72 0.68
CA ASP A 23 -10.83 -24.23 1.86
C ASP A 23 -9.32 -24.22 1.63
N TRP A 24 -8.59 -23.79 2.64
CA TRP A 24 -7.15 -23.94 2.79
C TRP A 24 -6.86 -24.00 4.29
N GLY A 25 -7.18 -25.16 4.87
CA GLY A 25 -7.05 -25.42 6.30
C GLY A 25 -5.62 -25.68 6.78
N GLU A 26 -5.50 -25.93 8.08
CA GLU A 26 -4.23 -26.15 8.79
C GLU A 26 -3.44 -27.37 8.28
N SER A 27 -4.11 -28.42 7.79
CA SER A 27 -3.46 -29.63 7.26
C SER A 27 -2.63 -29.35 6.00
N ALA A 28 -3.00 -28.30 5.25
CA ALA A 28 -2.29 -27.83 4.07
C ALA A 28 -1.55 -26.51 4.34
N ALA A 29 -1.21 -26.23 5.60
CA ALA A 29 -0.56 -24.97 5.96
C ALA A 29 0.81 -24.82 5.31
N ILE A 30 1.11 -23.58 4.93
CA ILE A 30 2.45 -23.18 4.54
C ILE A 30 3.29 -23.09 5.82
N THR A 31 4.22 -24.02 5.96
CA THR A 31 5.14 -24.07 7.10
C THR A 31 6.60 -24.00 6.69
N GLY A 32 7.49 -23.55 7.58
CA GLY A 32 8.94 -23.54 7.39
C GLY A 32 9.51 -24.95 7.30
N ALA A 33 8.96 -25.92 8.04
CA ALA A 33 9.36 -27.32 7.94
C ALA A 33 9.09 -27.91 6.53
N ASN A 34 7.97 -27.55 5.91
CA ASN A 34 7.55 -28.10 4.63
C ASN A 34 7.93 -27.24 3.42
N HIS A 35 8.15 -25.93 3.59
CA HIS A 35 8.44 -24.99 2.50
C HIS A 35 9.60 -24.05 2.89
N PRO A 36 10.79 -24.58 3.20
CA PRO A 36 11.91 -23.78 3.69
C PRO A 36 12.46 -22.78 2.65
N GLU A 37 12.20 -23.02 1.36
CA GLU A 37 12.66 -22.18 0.25
C GLU A 37 11.61 -21.14 -0.20
N LEU A 38 10.44 -21.08 0.44
CA LEU A 38 9.36 -20.20 0.02
C LEU A 38 9.70 -18.74 0.35
N THR A 39 9.65 -17.88 -0.66
CA THR A 39 9.95 -16.44 -0.53
C THR A 39 8.78 -15.53 -0.85
N SER A 40 7.81 -16.02 -1.64
CA SER A 40 6.70 -15.20 -2.14
C SER A 40 5.34 -15.89 -2.09
N LEU A 41 4.31 -15.12 -1.76
CA LEU A 41 2.91 -15.52 -1.75
C LEU A 41 2.06 -14.46 -2.45
N TYR A 42 1.50 -14.80 -3.60
CA TYR A 42 0.66 -13.94 -4.43
C TYR A 42 -0.77 -14.49 -4.48
N ILE A 43 -1.73 -13.77 -3.91
CA ILE A 43 -3.16 -14.10 -3.92
C ILE A 43 -3.91 -13.02 -4.70
N VAL A 44 -4.23 -13.32 -5.95
CA VAL A 44 -4.63 -12.30 -6.93
C VAL A 44 -5.95 -12.66 -7.56
N ARG A 45 -6.88 -11.70 -7.69
CA ARG A 45 -8.23 -11.95 -8.26
C ARG A 45 -8.91 -13.15 -7.59
N THR A 46 -8.73 -13.28 -6.28
CA THR A 46 -9.09 -14.50 -5.56
C THR A 46 -10.13 -14.22 -4.49
N ASN A 47 -11.20 -15.01 -4.49
CA ASN A 47 -12.25 -14.96 -3.49
C ASN A 47 -11.97 -16.00 -2.38
N MET A 48 -11.95 -15.57 -1.13
CA MET A 48 -11.69 -16.39 0.06
C MET A 48 -12.97 -16.53 0.89
N ALA A 49 -13.12 -17.64 1.60
CA ALA A 49 -14.26 -17.85 2.50
C ALA A 49 -14.38 -16.68 3.51
N ASP A 50 -15.55 -16.06 3.54
CA ASP A 50 -15.92 -14.93 4.42
C ASP A 50 -14.99 -13.70 4.35
N GLY A 51 -14.12 -13.60 3.35
CA GLY A 51 -13.14 -12.52 3.22
C GLY A 51 -12.05 -12.56 4.28
N MET A 52 -11.84 -13.72 4.90
CA MET A 52 -10.83 -13.93 5.94
C MET A 52 -9.58 -14.59 5.37
N LEU A 53 -8.44 -14.29 5.98
CA LEU A 53 -7.18 -14.97 5.69
C LEU A 53 -7.31 -16.48 6.00
N PRO A 54 -7.09 -17.38 5.02
CA PRO A 54 -7.18 -18.83 5.27
C PRO A 54 -6.21 -19.33 6.35
N ALA A 55 -6.62 -20.35 7.11
CA ALA A 55 -5.81 -20.92 8.20
C ALA A 55 -4.45 -21.46 7.72
N GLY A 56 -4.38 -21.93 6.47
CA GLY A 56 -3.14 -22.39 5.85
C GLY A 56 -2.06 -21.31 5.70
N PHE A 57 -2.40 -20.03 5.84
CA PHE A 57 -1.45 -18.91 5.85
C PHE A 57 -1.10 -18.43 7.27
N GLN A 58 -1.57 -19.13 8.31
CA GLN A 58 -1.48 -18.70 9.71
C GLN A 58 -0.69 -19.68 10.60
N SER A 59 0.18 -20.49 10.01
CA SER A 59 1.04 -21.39 10.78
C SER A 59 1.96 -20.60 11.70
N VAL A 60 2.14 -21.09 12.94
CA VAL A 60 3.17 -20.57 13.87
C VAL A 60 4.59 -20.94 13.43
N ASP A 61 4.74 -21.99 12.62
CA ASP A 61 5.98 -22.33 11.93
C ASP A 61 5.95 -21.69 10.54
N PHE A 62 5.77 -20.37 10.42
CA PHE A 62 5.71 -19.70 9.12
C PHE A 62 7.11 -19.66 8.47
N PRO A 63 7.25 -19.84 7.14
CA PRO A 63 8.55 -19.90 6.49
C PRO A 63 9.38 -18.64 6.74
N GLN A 64 10.62 -18.82 7.21
CA GLN A 64 11.51 -17.72 7.60
C GLN A 64 11.96 -16.85 6.42
N ASN A 65 11.94 -17.41 5.21
CA ASN A 65 12.32 -16.71 3.99
C ASN A 65 11.14 -16.08 3.26
N LEU A 66 9.90 -16.28 3.72
CA LEU A 66 8.71 -15.68 3.10
C LEU A 66 8.59 -14.23 3.57
N TYR A 67 9.02 -13.32 2.71
CA TYR A 67 9.00 -11.87 2.98
C TYR A 67 8.12 -11.09 2.00
N ASP A 68 7.70 -11.69 0.88
CA ASP A 68 6.88 -11.03 -0.13
C ASP A 68 5.45 -11.61 -0.12
N ILE A 69 4.50 -10.84 0.43
CA ILE A 69 3.12 -11.29 0.65
C ILE A 69 2.16 -10.27 0.04
N GLU A 70 1.44 -10.71 -0.99
CA GLU A 70 0.61 -9.82 -1.79
C GLU A 70 -0.80 -10.40 -2.00
N PHE A 71 -1.80 -9.61 -1.63
CA PHE A 71 -3.22 -9.82 -1.89
C PHE A 71 -3.69 -8.69 -2.81
N CYS A 72 -4.07 -9.00 -4.04
CA CYS A 72 -4.49 -7.99 -5.01
C CYS A 72 -5.83 -8.38 -5.66
N VAL A 73 -6.82 -7.50 -5.63
CA VAL A 73 -8.18 -7.80 -6.13
C VAL A 73 -8.76 -9.02 -5.41
N THR A 74 -8.93 -8.91 -4.09
CA THR A 74 -9.51 -9.99 -3.27
C THR A 74 -10.72 -9.50 -2.50
N ASN A 75 -11.37 -10.39 -1.77
CA ASN A 75 -12.40 -10.02 -0.80
C ASN A 75 -11.86 -9.92 0.64
N LEU A 76 -10.54 -9.85 0.85
CA LEU A 76 -9.92 -9.74 2.16
C LEU A 76 -10.42 -8.49 2.89
N ASN A 77 -11.02 -8.67 4.07
CA ASN A 77 -11.61 -7.56 4.85
C ASN A 77 -10.95 -7.36 6.22
N ALA A 78 -10.17 -8.32 6.70
CA ALA A 78 -9.43 -8.24 7.94
C ALA A 78 -8.22 -9.20 7.94
N LEU A 79 -7.22 -8.89 8.77
CA LEU A 79 -6.17 -9.82 9.18
C LEU A 79 -6.45 -10.29 10.62
N PRO A 80 -6.07 -11.54 10.98
CA PRO A 80 -6.12 -11.98 12.36
C PRO A 80 -5.28 -11.09 13.28
N ASP A 81 -5.81 -10.78 14.47
CA ASP A 81 -5.15 -9.89 15.43
C ASP A 81 -3.81 -10.42 15.94
N ASP A 82 -3.51 -11.70 15.78
CA ASP A 82 -2.26 -12.35 16.21
C ASP A 82 -1.31 -12.66 15.05
N ILE A 83 -1.57 -12.16 13.83
CA ILE A 83 -0.77 -12.53 12.66
C ILE A 83 0.69 -12.06 12.77
N ASP A 84 0.97 -11.03 13.58
CA ASP A 84 2.32 -10.56 13.93
C ASP A 84 3.13 -11.56 14.78
N THR A 85 2.47 -12.55 15.38
CA THR A 85 3.16 -13.64 16.08
C THR A 85 3.58 -14.77 15.13
N LYS A 86 3.12 -14.73 13.88
CA LYS A 86 3.27 -15.78 12.86
C LYS A 86 4.09 -15.27 11.68
N TRP A 87 3.70 -14.15 11.09
CA TRP A 87 4.39 -13.50 9.98
C TRP A 87 5.59 -12.68 10.49
N HIS A 88 6.61 -12.59 9.65
CA HIS A 88 7.86 -11.92 10.02
C HIS A 88 7.78 -10.42 9.80
N THR A 89 8.48 -9.67 10.65
CA THR A 89 8.60 -8.22 10.47
C THR A 89 9.41 -7.88 9.24
N SER A 90 9.36 -6.62 8.79
CA SER A 90 10.12 -6.15 7.62
C SER A 90 9.77 -6.85 6.30
N SER A 91 8.54 -7.38 6.20
CA SER A 91 7.98 -7.97 4.98
C SER A 91 7.51 -6.89 4.00
N ILE A 92 7.39 -7.25 2.72
CA ILE A 92 6.62 -6.55 1.70
C ILE A 92 5.16 -7.01 1.87
N LEU A 93 4.27 -6.07 2.20
CA LEU A 93 2.85 -6.32 2.41
C LEU A 93 2.02 -5.49 1.43
N ILE A 94 1.53 -6.14 0.38
CA ILE A 94 0.66 -5.52 -0.62
C ILE A 94 -0.75 -6.08 -0.41
N MET A 95 -1.72 -5.25 -0.08
CA MET A 95 -3.12 -5.64 0.13
C MET A 95 -4.01 -4.70 -0.66
N GLU A 96 -3.92 -4.74 -1.98
CA GLU A 96 -4.55 -3.78 -2.88
C GLU A 96 -5.91 -4.26 -3.41
N TYR A 97 -6.78 -3.31 -3.74
CA TYR A 97 -8.10 -3.55 -4.32
C TYR A 97 -8.89 -4.64 -3.59
N SER A 98 -8.78 -4.65 -2.26
CA SER A 98 -9.45 -5.62 -1.38
C SER A 98 -10.64 -4.95 -0.71
N GLN A 99 -11.05 -5.42 0.48
CA GLN A 99 -12.24 -4.92 1.18
C GLN A 99 -11.89 -4.42 2.60
N LEU A 100 -10.65 -3.98 2.81
CA LEU A 100 -10.20 -3.40 4.07
C LEU A 100 -10.90 -2.06 4.30
N LEU A 101 -11.57 -1.90 5.44
CA LEU A 101 -12.22 -0.63 5.81
C LEU A 101 -11.26 0.30 6.56
N THR A 102 -10.22 -0.25 7.18
CA THR A 102 -9.15 0.48 7.88
C THR A 102 -7.83 -0.25 7.64
N VAL A 103 -6.69 0.40 7.91
CA VAL A 103 -5.40 -0.29 8.01
C VAL A 103 -5.41 -1.15 9.29
N PRO A 104 -5.30 -2.49 9.21
CA PRO A 104 -5.34 -3.33 10.40
C PRO A 104 -4.19 -3.00 11.36
N SER A 105 -4.48 -2.87 12.67
CA SER A 105 -3.46 -2.52 13.67
C SER A 105 -2.26 -3.47 13.72
N VAL A 106 -2.46 -4.72 13.31
CA VAL A 106 -1.40 -5.72 13.23
C VAL A 106 -0.35 -5.40 12.16
N VAL A 107 -0.70 -4.68 11.11
CA VAL A 107 0.25 -4.18 10.10
C VAL A 107 1.30 -3.27 10.77
N LEU A 108 0.88 -2.48 11.76
CA LEU A 108 1.81 -1.60 12.48
C LEU A 108 2.84 -2.39 13.28
N ARG A 109 2.46 -3.56 13.81
CA ARG A 109 3.36 -4.45 14.57
C ARG A 109 4.23 -5.32 13.67
N LEU A 110 3.79 -5.58 12.44
CA LEU A 110 4.59 -6.24 11.41
C LEU A 110 5.70 -5.35 10.87
N GLU A 111 5.64 -4.02 11.06
CA GLU A 111 6.67 -3.07 10.62
C GLU A 111 7.16 -3.37 9.17
N PRO A 112 6.25 -3.39 8.17
CA PRO A 112 6.63 -3.73 6.81
C PRO A 112 7.62 -2.71 6.22
N ILE A 113 8.46 -3.18 5.31
CA ILE A 113 9.34 -2.29 4.53
C ILE A 113 8.59 -1.64 3.38
N HIS A 114 7.64 -2.34 2.78
CA HIS A 114 6.73 -1.80 1.76
C HIS A 114 5.31 -2.13 2.19
N LEU A 115 4.45 -1.12 2.18
CA LEU A 115 3.04 -1.28 2.49
C LEU A 115 2.22 -0.68 1.37
N SER A 116 1.30 -1.45 0.80
CA SER A 116 0.26 -0.89 -0.04
C SER A 116 -1.12 -1.38 0.38
N VAL A 117 -2.04 -0.43 0.53
CA VAL A 117 -3.47 -0.67 0.72
C VAL A 117 -4.29 0.05 -0.36
N THR A 118 -3.65 0.43 -1.47
CA THR A 118 -4.26 1.11 -2.63
C THR A 118 -5.58 0.45 -3.05
N GLY A 119 -6.59 1.26 -3.37
CA GLY A 119 -7.86 0.77 -3.91
C GLY A 119 -8.77 0.06 -2.91
N ASN A 120 -8.49 0.10 -1.61
CA ASN A 120 -9.41 -0.37 -0.58
C ASN A 120 -10.44 0.72 -0.22
N PRO A 121 -11.60 0.35 0.36
CA PRO A 121 -12.59 1.31 0.87
C PRO A 121 -12.16 2.00 2.19
N ILE A 122 -10.88 2.28 2.37
CA ILE A 122 -10.32 2.99 3.51
C ILE A 122 -10.56 4.49 3.31
N THR A 123 -11.05 5.17 4.36
CA THR A 123 -11.32 6.62 4.34
C THR A 123 -10.33 7.43 5.19
N GLU A 124 -9.52 6.77 6.00
CA GLU A 124 -8.53 7.41 6.86
C GLU A 124 -7.28 6.51 7.01
N ILE A 125 -6.10 7.14 7.03
CA ILE A 125 -4.83 6.45 7.30
C ILE A 125 -4.35 6.85 8.70
N PRO A 126 -4.06 5.89 9.59
CA PRO A 126 -3.54 6.21 10.91
C PRO A 126 -2.15 6.86 10.80
N PRO A 127 -1.83 7.89 11.62
CA PRO A 127 -0.53 8.55 11.60
C PRO A 127 0.63 7.56 11.76
N GLU A 128 0.45 6.52 12.57
CA GLU A 128 1.45 5.49 12.85
C GLU A 128 1.98 4.79 11.59
N VAL A 129 1.21 4.75 10.50
CA VAL A 129 1.69 4.22 9.20
C VAL A 129 2.87 5.01 8.68
N PHE A 130 2.83 6.34 8.81
CA PHE A 130 3.92 7.23 8.38
C PHE A 130 5.10 7.22 9.36
N GLU A 131 4.92 6.65 10.55
CA GLU A 131 5.93 6.59 11.62
C GLU A 131 6.67 5.25 11.69
N LEU A 132 6.33 4.29 10.80
CA LEU A 132 6.95 2.96 10.76
C LEU A 132 8.45 3.05 10.43
N PRO A 133 9.36 2.60 11.33
CA PRO A 133 10.78 2.96 11.27
C PRO A 133 11.51 2.47 10.00
N GLY A 134 11.06 1.34 9.45
CA GLY A 134 11.63 0.70 8.26
C GLY A 134 10.83 0.88 6.96
N LEU A 135 9.73 1.64 6.98
CA LEU A 135 8.87 1.82 5.81
C LEU A 135 9.57 2.67 4.73
N VAL A 136 9.73 2.09 3.55
CA VAL A 136 10.40 2.67 2.38
C VAL A 136 9.42 3.16 1.32
N ASP A 137 8.36 2.38 1.04
CA ASP A 137 7.37 2.69 0.00
C ASP A 137 5.95 2.47 0.56
N LEU A 138 5.10 3.48 0.40
CA LEU A 138 3.73 3.51 0.89
C LEU A 138 2.73 3.74 -0.25
N GLY A 139 1.83 2.78 -0.46
CA GLY A 139 0.72 2.85 -1.41
C GLY A 139 -0.63 3.07 -0.72
N ILE A 140 -1.23 4.24 -0.96
CA ILE A 140 -2.54 4.66 -0.43
C ILE A 140 -3.36 5.36 -1.53
N GLY A 141 -3.12 5.02 -2.78
CA GLY A 141 -3.83 5.62 -3.93
C GLY A 141 -5.19 4.98 -4.18
N GLY A 142 -6.02 5.61 -5.02
CA GLY A 142 -7.31 5.05 -5.45
C GLY A 142 -8.32 4.84 -4.31
N MET A 143 -8.21 5.63 -3.24
CA MET A 143 -9.08 5.57 -2.06
C MET A 143 -9.79 6.91 -1.86
N ASN A 144 -10.89 6.92 -1.08
CA ASN A 144 -11.63 8.13 -0.75
C ASN A 144 -10.98 8.92 0.39
N LEU A 145 -9.69 9.24 0.26
CA LEU A 145 -8.96 10.05 1.23
C LEU A 145 -9.12 11.53 0.91
N ASP A 146 -9.71 12.29 1.84
CA ASP A 146 -9.82 13.76 1.74
C ASP A 146 -8.58 14.47 2.29
N GLU A 147 -7.89 13.85 3.24
CA GLU A 147 -6.67 14.36 3.85
C GLU A 147 -5.76 13.22 4.32
N LEU A 148 -4.47 13.51 4.47
CA LEU A 148 -3.54 12.67 5.24
C LEU A 148 -3.74 12.91 6.74
N PRO A 149 -3.28 12.01 7.64
CA PRO A 149 -3.37 12.25 9.08
C PRO A 149 -2.65 13.53 9.47
N ARG A 150 -3.31 14.30 10.34
CA ARG A 150 -2.79 15.59 10.83
C ARG A 150 -1.63 15.41 11.83
N ASP A 151 -1.71 14.40 12.69
CA ASP A 151 -0.87 14.25 13.87
C ASP A 151 0.28 13.24 13.69
N VAL A 152 1.01 13.32 12.57
CA VAL A 152 2.26 12.57 12.38
C VAL A 152 3.38 13.28 13.15
N THR A 153 3.91 12.62 14.17
CA THR A 153 4.90 13.19 15.11
C THR A 153 6.34 12.90 14.73
N ALA A 154 6.59 11.77 14.06
CA ALA A 154 7.91 11.36 13.62
C ALA A 154 7.85 10.58 12.31
N VAL A 155 7.99 11.28 11.17
CA VAL A 155 8.02 10.62 9.85
C VAL A 155 9.14 9.58 9.83
N SER A 156 8.82 8.41 9.28
CA SER A 156 9.76 7.33 9.06
C SER A 156 11.01 7.83 8.35
N PRO A 157 12.22 7.59 8.89
CA PRO A 157 13.46 8.09 8.31
C PRO A 157 13.86 7.39 7.02
N THR A 158 13.17 6.29 6.67
CA THR A 158 13.45 5.48 5.48
C THR A 158 12.42 5.65 4.38
N LEU A 159 11.36 6.45 4.61
CA LEU A 159 10.28 6.63 3.65
C LEU A 159 10.75 7.42 2.43
N LEU A 160 10.82 6.75 1.29
CA LEU A 160 11.28 7.32 0.02
C LEU A 160 10.14 7.60 -0.95
N TRP A 161 9.05 6.84 -0.88
CA TRP A 161 7.92 6.95 -1.79
C TRP A 161 6.58 6.97 -1.06
N ILE A 162 5.75 7.95 -1.40
CA ILE A 162 4.35 8.02 -0.98
C ILE A 162 3.49 8.09 -2.23
N ARG A 163 2.69 7.05 -2.48
CA ARG A 163 1.82 6.94 -3.64
C ARG A 163 0.38 7.15 -3.20
N LEU A 164 -0.17 8.32 -3.53
CA LEU A 164 -1.50 8.76 -3.10
C LEU A 164 -2.36 9.27 -4.26
N GLY A 165 -1.98 8.95 -5.51
CA GLY A 165 -2.75 9.31 -6.68
C GLY A 165 -4.20 8.81 -6.62
N TYR A 166 -5.08 9.47 -7.35
CA TYR A 166 -6.51 9.14 -7.43
C TYR A 166 -7.20 9.14 -6.05
N THR A 167 -6.79 10.07 -5.19
CA THR A 167 -7.47 10.42 -3.93
C THR A 167 -8.10 11.81 -4.05
N ASN A 168 -8.81 12.27 -3.01
CA ASN A 168 -9.38 13.61 -2.95
C ASN A 168 -8.46 14.61 -2.21
N ILE A 169 -7.18 14.28 -2.05
CA ILE A 169 -6.19 15.12 -1.36
C ILE A 169 -5.99 16.43 -2.12
N SER A 170 -6.27 17.55 -1.44
CA SER A 170 -6.15 18.91 -1.98
C SER A 170 -5.09 19.75 -1.29
N PHE A 171 -4.51 19.26 -0.20
CA PHE A 171 -3.50 19.94 0.58
C PHE A 171 -2.61 18.96 1.35
N PHE A 172 -1.50 19.47 1.89
CA PHE A 172 -0.58 18.70 2.73
C PHE A 172 -0.36 19.38 4.08
N TRP A 173 -0.32 18.58 5.15
CA TRP A 173 -0.01 19.03 6.51
C TRP A 173 1.48 19.35 6.69
N SER A 174 1.80 20.18 7.68
CA SER A 174 3.17 20.66 7.98
C SER A 174 4.22 19.55 8.13
N TRP A 175 3.87 18.36 8.64
CA TRP A 175 4.83 17.26 8.76
C TRP A 175 5.40 16.80 7.41
N THR A 176 4.70 17.04 6.29
CA THR A 176 5.21 16.73 4.95
C THR A 176 6.40 17.61 4.54
N ASP A 177 6.67 18.72 5.23
CA ASP A 177 7.92 19.46 5.05
C ASP A 177 9.13 18.59 5.39
N GLN A 178 9.00 17.66 6.35
CA GLN A 178 10.05 16.68 6.66
C GLN A 178 10.24 15.68 5.52
N VAL A 179 9.14 15.20 4.91
CA VAL A 179 9.17 14.31 3.73
C VAL A 179 9.93 14.97 2.58
N VAL A 180 9.62 16.25 2.31
CA VAL A 180 10.31 17.05 1.29
C VAL A 180 11.79 17.22 1.64
N ALA A 181 12.12 17.55 2.89
CA ALA A 181 13.50 17.72 3.34
C ALA A 181 14.35 16.45 3.23
N MET A 182 13.72 15.27 3.31
CA MET A 182 14.34 13.97 3.09
C MET A 182 14.58 13.63 1.61
N GLY A 183 14.00 14.41 0.68
CA GLY A 183 14.07 14.13 -0.75
C GLY A 183 13.17 12.97 -1.19
N SER A 184 12.15 12.65 -0.40
CA SER A 184 11.16 11.63 -0.74
C SER A 184 10.23 12.11 -1.85
N LEU A 185 9.70 11.17 -2.64
CA LEU A 185 8.80 11.45 -3.74
C LEU A 185 7.35 11.15 -3.35
N ILE A 186 6.49 12.14 -3.54
CA ILE A 186 5.03 11.99 -3.45
C ILE A 186 4.48 11.87 -4.86
N THR A 187 3.74 10.80 -5.15
CA THR A 187 3.03 10.64 -6.42
C THR A 187 1.55 10.88 -6.17
N ALA A 188 1.03 11.94 -6.78
CA ALA A 188 -0.28 12.50 -6.48
C ALA A 188 -1.14 12.66 -7.74
N THR A 189 -0.88 11.83 -8.76
CA THR A 189 -1.60 11.80 -10.03
C THR A 189 -3.11 11.91 -9.82
N ASN A 190 -3.77 12.78 -10.58
CA ASN A 190 -5.23 12.92 -10.59
C ASN A 190 -5.87 13.27 -9.22
N THR A 191 -5.14 13.97 -8.35
CA THR A 191 -5.69 14.58 -7.13
C THR A 191 -6.08 16.05 -7.36
N PRO A 192 -6.99 16.62 -6.55
CA PRO A 192 -7.25 18.06 -6.58
C PRO A 192 -5.99 18.92 -6.38
N TYR A 193 -5.05 18.47 -5.54
CA TYR A 193 -3.76 19.15 -5.37
C TYR A 193 -3.01 19.29 -6.70
N CYS A 194 -2.89 18.21 -7.46
CA CYS A 194 -2.20 18.24 -8.75
C CYS A 194 -2.93 19.06 -9.81
N GLN A 195 -4.27 19.10 -9.77
CA GLN A 195 -5.06 19.97 -10.64
C GLN A 195 -4.80 21.45 -10.33
N ASP A 196 -4.76 21.83 -9.06
CA ASP A 196 -4.40 23.18 -8.65
C ASP A 196 -2.95 23.51 -9.04
N PHE A 197 -2.02 22.58 -8.84
CA PHE A 197 -0.62 22.79 -9.17
C PHE A 197 -0.40 22.99 -10.68
N GLU A 198 -1.13 22.26 -11.54
CA GLU A 198 -1.09 22.47 -12.99
C GLU A 198 -1.63 23.86 -13.39
N ARG A 199 -2.71 24.31 -12.74
CA ARG A 199 -3.25 25.67 -12.95
C ARG A 199 -2.26 26.75 -12.52
N ILE A 200 -1.55 26.54 -11.42
CA ILE A 200 -0.50 27.45 -10.95
C ILE A 200 0.66 27.51 -11.96
N GLN A 201 1.15 26.36 -12.41
CA GLN A 201 2.23 26.30 -13.40
C GLN A 201 1.88 26.96 -14.74
N SER A 202 0.62 26.87 -15.17
CA SER A 202 0.14 27.51 -16.40
C SER A 202 -0.21 29.00 -16.24
N GLY A 203 -0.12 29.56 -15.03
CA GLY A 203 -0.53 30.93 -14.73
C GLY A 203 -2.04 31.15 -14.72
N ALA A 204 -2.83 30.07 -14.67
CA ALA A 204 -4.29 30.12 -14.58
C ALA A 204 -4.80 30.32 -13.13
N ALA A 205 -3.92 30.18 -12.13
CA ALA A 205 -4.15 30.48 -10.73
C ALA A 205 -2.85 30.96 -10.07
N ASP A 206 -2.95 31.78 -9.02
CA ASP A 206 -1.79 32.24 -8.25
C ASP A 206 -1.58 31.43 -6.95
N THR A 207 -2.60 30.69 -6.52
CA THR A 207 -2.60 29.92 -5.25
C THR A 207 -3.38 28.61 -5.40
N PHE A 208 -3.16 27.68 -4.47
CA PHE A 208 -4.03 26.51 -4.29
C PHE A 208 -5.46 26.93 -3.93
N SER A 209 -6.45 26.09 -4.24
CA SER A 209 -7.87 26.40 -4.09
C SER A 209 -8.38 26.33 -2.64
N VAL A 210 -7.66 25.61 -1.78
CA VAL A 210 -7.96 25.50 -0.34
C VAL A 210 -7.67 26.81 0.40
N SER A 211 -8.40 27.05 1.50
CA SER A 211 -8.14 28.21 2.35
C SER A 211 -6.77 28.09 3.04
N PRO A 212 -5.91 29.13 3.02
CA PRO A 212 -4.61 29.06 3.68
C PRO A 212 -4.72 28.73 5.16
N SER A 213 -3.83 27.86 5.65
CA SER A 213 -3.74 27.46 7.06
C SER A 213 -2.28 27.46 7.49
N PRO A 214 -1.95 27.94 8.71
CA PRO A 214 -0.59 27.86 9.26
C PRO A 214 -0.16 26.42 9.60
N GLU A 215 -1.10 25.47 9.57
CA GLU A 215 -0.84 24.06 9.87
C GLU A 215 -0.43 23.25 8.62
N TYR A 216 -0.58 23.86 7.45
CA TYR A 216 -0.20 23.25 6.18
C TYR A 216 1.30 23.30 5.95
N SER A 217 1.77 22.45 5.05
CA SER A 217 3.14 22.42 4.55
C SER A 217 3.58 23.80 4.09
N SER A 218 4.66 24.30 4.67
CA SER A 218 5.24 25.60 4.29
C SER A 218 5.91 25.56 2.92
N VAL A 219 6.15 24.35 2.40
CA VAL A 219 6.73 24.12 1.07
C VAL A 219 5.65 23.75 0.06
N LEU A 220 4.92 22.66 0.30
CA LEU A 220 3.96 22.11 -0.66
C LEU A 220 2.70 22.95 -0.82
N MET A 221 2.38 23.84 0.13
CA MET A 221 1.22 24.74 0.05
C MET A 221 1.59 26.22 -0.22
N ASP A 222 2.85 26.51 -0.54
CA ASP A 222 3.30 27.84 -0.96
C ASP A 222 3.89 27.78 -2.39
N PRO A 223 3.15 28.23 -3.42
CA PRO A 223 3.61 28.20 -4.81
C PRO A 223 4.55 29.37 -5.17
N SER A 224 5.23 29.99 -4.20
CA SER A 224 6.23 31.02 -4.46
C SER A 224 7.35 30.53 -5.39
N GLU A 225 8.02 31.46 -6.08
CA GLU A 225 9.15 31.14 -6.98
C GLU A 225 10.25 30.30 -6.29
N VAL A 226 10.40 30.46 -4.97
CA VAL A 226 11.39 29.73 -4.16
C VAL A 226 11.02 28.26 -4.02
N ASN A 227 9.74 27.95 -3.82
CA ASN A 227 9.27 26.60 -3.56
C ASN A 227 8.87 25.85 -4.84
N LEU A 228 8.60 26.55 -5.94
CA LEU A 228 8.12 25.92 -7.17
C LEU A 228 9.02 24.79 -7.67
N GLU A 229 10.35 25.00 -7.65
CA GLU A 229 11.32 23.96 -8.04
C GLU A 229 11.29 22.76 -7.07
N VAL A 230 11.13 23.03 -5.77
CA VAL A 230 11.03 21.98 -4.75
C VAL A 230 9.77 21.15 -4.96
N ILE A 231 8.61 21.79 -5.17
CA ILE A 231 7.34 21.10 -5.44
C ILE A 231 7.46 20.24 -6.70
N LEU A 232 8.07 20.75 -7.78
CA LEU A 232 8.29 19.99 -9.03
C LEU A 232 9.13 18.72 -8.83
N THR A 233 10.03 18.72 -7.86
CA THR A 233 10.87 17.55 -7.54
C THR A 233 10.23 16.61 -6.51
N ALA A 234 9.47 17.16 -5.56
CA ALA A 234 8.88 16.41 -4.45
C ALA A 234 7.52 15.79 -4.80
N VAL A 235 6.75 16.42 -5.71
CA VAL A 235 5.41 15.96 -6.09
C VAL A 235 5.31 15.66 -7.58
N TYR A 236 5.09 14.40 -7.91
CA TYR A 236 4.84 13.95 -9.26
C TYR A 236 3.34 13.87 -9.55
N CYS A 237 2.89 14.69 -10.51
CA CYS A 237 1.49 14.78 -10.95
C CYS A 237 1.21 14.08 -12.30
N GLY A 238 2.22 13.48 -12.93
CA GLY A 238 2.06 12.79 -14.23
C GLY A 238 1.40 11.42 -14.11
N GLU A 239 1.22 10.72 -15.22
CA GLU A 239 0.64 9.36 -15.21
C GLU A 239 1.57 8.36 -14.51
N MET A 240 0.99 7.57 -13.60
CA MET A 240 1.69 6.48 -12.92
C MET A 240 0.72 5.33 -12.67
N ASP A 241 1.23 4.10 -12.67
CA ASP A 241 0.48 2.94 -12.21
C ASP A 241 0.19 3.08 -10.71
N LEU A 242 -1.06 2.87 -10.34
CA LEU A 242 -1.53 2.93 -8.97
C LEU A 242 -1.08 1.71 -8.17
N SER A 243 -1.05 0.54 -8.82
CA SER A 243 -0.80 -0.74 -8.18
C SER A 243 0.70 -0.96 -8.01
N MET A 244 1.12 -1.34 -6.81
CA MET A 244 2.46 -1.91 -6.61
C MET A 244 2.54 -3.33 -7.18
N TYR A 245 1.41 -4.04 -7.22
CA TYR A 245 1.30 -5.31 -7.94
C TYR A 245 1.32 -5.10 -9.45
N PHE A 246 1.99 -5.98 -10.20
CA PHE A 246 2.00 -5.93 -11.67
C PHE A 246 0.69 -6.46 -12.31
N LEU A 247 -0.46 -5.98 -11.85
CA LEU A 247 -1.80 -6.50 -12.19
C LEU A 247 -2.09 -6.47 -13.69
N LEU A 248 -1.80 -5.35 -14.35
CA LEU A 248 -2.03 -5.18 -15.78
C LEU A 248 -1.22 -6.16 -16.63
N VAL A 249 0.00 -6.48 -16.18
CA VAL A 249 0.88 -7.42 -16.86
C VAL A 249 0.29 -8.82 -16.79
N ASP A 250 -0.14 -9.25 -15.61
CA ASP A 250 -0.79 -10.56 -15.43
C ASP A 250 -2.11 -10.68 -16.18
N ASP A 251 -2.97 -9.66 -16.08
CA ASP A 251 -4.25 -9.64 -16.79
C ASP A 251 -4.06 -9.76 -18.30
N TYR A 252 -3.07 -9.04 -18.84
CA TYR A 252 -2.71 -9.11 -20.24
C TYR A 252 -2.26 -10.53 -20.65
N TYR A 253 -1.35 -11.15 -19.89
CA TYR A 253 -0.85 -12.48 -20.23
C TYR A 253 -1.86 -13.60 -19.99
N LEU A 254 -2.83 -13.41 -19.09
CA LEU A 254 -3.84 -14.40 -18.74
C LEU A 254 -5.19 -14.15 -19.42
N ALA A 255 -5.26 -13.15 -20.31
CA ALA A 255 -6.44 -12.79 -21.12
C ALA A 255 -7.70 -12.51 -20.29
N ILE A 256 -7.54 -11.93 -19.10
CA ILE A 256 -8.66 -11.51 -18.25
C ILE A 256 -8.95 -10.03 -18.52
N SER A 257 -10.23 -9.68 -18.67
CA SER A 257 -10.64 -8.28 -18.79
C SER A 257 -10.14 -7.47 -17.60
N THR A 258 -9.66 -6.25 -17.85
CA THR A 258 -9.08 -5.34 -16.85
C THR A 258 -9.99 -5.16 -15.62
N PRO A 259 -9.42 -4.85 -14.44
CA PRO A 259 -10.21 -4.59 -13.23
C PRO A 259 -11.15 -3.39 -13.45
N PRO A 260 -12.20 -3.23 -12.62
CA PRO A 260 -12.99 -2.01 -12.63
C PRO A 260 -12.08 -0.82 -12.33
N THR A 261 -12.16 0.20 -13.18
CA THR A 261 -11.61 1.54 -12.93
C THR A 261 -12.30 2.23 -11.77
#